data_AF-T0YLK3-F1
#
_entry.id   AF-T0YLK3-F1
#
_cell.length_a   1.000
_cell.length_b   1.000
_cell.length_c   1.000
_cell.angle_alpha   90.00
_cell.angle_beta   90.00
_cell.angle_gamma   90.00
#
_symmetry.space_group_name_H-M   'P 1'
#
loop_
_entity.id
_entity.type
_entity.pdbx_description
1 polymer ?
#
loop_
_entity_poly.entity_id
_entity_poly.type
_entity_poly.pdbx_seq_one_letter_code
_entity_poly.pdbx_strand_id
1 'polypeptide(L)' 'MGRSKKPRRPELPEDGTVRASISFPVGLYKALEEKARQKKVSLAWIVRDATDRYIADETPPDGHGAKR' A
#
# COMPACT_ATOMS: atom_id res chain seq x y z
N MET A 1 -21.87 39.45 -5.63
CA MET A 1 -20.64 38.93 -5.01
C MET A 1 -20.54 37.42 -5.24
N GLY A 2 -19.42 36.95 -5.81
CA GLY A 2 -19.25 35.61 -6.35
C GLY A 2 -19.17 34.50 -5.30
N ARG A 3 -19.74 33.34 -5.63
CA ARG A 3 -19.72 32.12 -4.81
C ARG A 3 -18.28 31.59 -4.73
N SER A 4 -17.72 31.55 -3.52
CA SER A 4 -16.44 30.88 -3.24
C SER A 4 -16.55 29.39 -3.55
N LYS A 5 -16.01 28.94 -4.69
CA LYS A 5 -15.73 27.53 -4.94
C LYS A 5 -14.51 27.14 -4.10
N LYS A 6 -14.73 26.52 -2.93
CA LYS A 6 -13.67 25.77 -2.24
C LYS A 6 -13.10 24.73 -3.21
N PRO A 7 -11.78 24.59 -3.37
CA PRO A 7 -11.22 23.51 -4.18
C PRO A 7 -11.65 22.20 -3.53
N ARG A 8 -12.41 21.38 -4.26
CA ARG A 8 -12.67 19.99 -3.86
C ARG A 8 -11.30 19.32 -3.80
N ARG A 9 -10.94 18.80 -2.62
CA ARG A 9 -9.81 17.89 -2.48
C ARG A 9 -10.05 16.79 -3.52
N PRO A 10 -9.10 16.48 -4.42
CA PRO A 10 -9.32 15.41 -5.37
C PRO A 10 -9.60 14.15 -4.56
N GLU A 11 -10.84 13.67 -4.63
CA GLU A 11 -11.25 12.37 -4.14
C GLU A 11 -10.40 11.40 -4.96
N LEU A 12 -9.40 10.80 -4.31
CA LEU A 12 -8.56 9.80 -4.95
C LEU A 12 -9.54 8.71 -5.42
N PRO A 13 -9.51 8.32 -6.71
CA PRO A 13 -10.39 7.27 -7.20
C PRO A 13 -10.25 6.06 -6.29
N GLU A 14 -11.37 5.43 -5.91
CA GLU A 14 -11.39 4.32 -4.95
C GLU A 14 -10.57 3.10 -5.47
N ASP A 15 -10.29 3.08 -6.78
CA ASP A 15 -9.42 2.12 -7.48
C ASP A 15 -8.00 2.65 -7.80
N GLY A 16 -7.57 3.75 -7.15
CA GLY A 16 -6.32 4.45 -7.46
C GLY A 16 -5.09 3.79 -6.85
N THR A 17 -4.14 3.35 -7.68
CA THR A 17 -2.78 3.01 -7.22
C THR A 17 -1.90 4.25 -7.03
N VAL A 18 -1.33 4.39 -5.83
CA VAL A 18 -0.30 5.41 -5.52
C VAL A 18 1.09 4.79 -5.58
N ARG A 19 2.05 5.49 -6.20
CA ARG A 19 3.45 5.06 -6.22
C ARG A 19 4.20 5.66 -5.03
N ALA A 20 4.76 4.80 -4.19
CA ALA A 20 5.74 5.17 -3.17
C ALA A 20 7.16 4.82 -3.65
N SER A 21 8.13 5.68 -3.36
CA SER A 21 9.55 5.42 -3.58
C SER A 21 10.24 5.23 -2.24
N ILE A 22 10.80 4.06 -2.01
CA ILE A 22 11.51 3.71 -0.78
C ILE A 22 12.84 3.04 -1.13
N SER A 23 13.83 3.18 -0.26
CA SER A 23 15.13 2.52 -0.38
C SER A 23 15.20 1.33 0.57
N PHE A 24 15.69 0.20 0.07
CA PHE A 24 15.89 -0.99 0.88
C PHE A 24 17.37 -1.14 1.26
N PRO A 25 17.69 -1.58 2.49
CA PRO A 25 19.02 -2.05 2.83
C PRO A 25 19.45 -3.17 1.88
N VAL A 26 20.74 -3.22 1.53
CA VAL A 26 21.27 -4.17 0.51
C VAL A 26 20.94 -5.63 0.86
N GLY A 27 21.08 -6.02 2.14
CA GLY A 27 20.76 -7.38 2.58
C GLY A 27 19.28 -7.74 2.41
N LEU A 28 18.39 -6.79 2.71
CA LEU A 28 16.95 -6.98 2.55
C LEU A 28 16.56 -7.06 1.08
N TYR A 29 17.12 -6.19 0.24
CA TYR A 29 16.87 -6.21 -1.21
C TYR A 29 17.24 -7.58 -1.81
N LYS A 30 18.43 -8.11 -1.50
CA LYS A 30 18.86 -9.44 -1.97
C LYS A 30 17.91 -10.55 -1.53
N ALA A 31 17.49 -10.54 -0.27
CA ALA A 31 16.55 -11.54 0.25
C ALA A 31 15.19 -11.49 -0.49
N LEU A 32 14.71 -10.28 -0.81
CA LEU A 32 13.48 -10.08 -1.57
C LEU A 32 13.64 -10.56 -3.03
N GLU A 33 14.79 -10.28 -3.67
CA GLU A 33 15.09 -10.78 -5.03
C GLU A 33 15.16 -12.30 -5.10
N GLU A 34 15.81 -12.93 -4.13
CA GLU A 34 15.88 -14.40 -4.07
C GLU A 34 14.49 -15.01 -3.91
N LYS A 35 13.65 -14.41 -3.06
CA LYS A 35 12.26 -14.84 -2.88
C LYS A 35 11.43 -14.65 -4.16
N ALA A 36 11.62 -13.53 -4.85
CA ALA A 36 10.97 -13.24 -6.13
C ALA A 36 11.35 -14.29 -7.19
N ARG A 37 12.64 -14.62 -7.31
CA ARG A 37 13.17 -15.64 -8.22
C ARG A 37 12.60 -17.03 -7.92
N GLN A 38 12.58 -17.44 -6.65
CA GLN A 38 12.04 -18.74 -6.24
C GLN A 38 10.55 -18.86 -6.57
N LYS A 39 9.78 -17.79 -6.36
CA LYS A 39 8.33 -17.73 -6.64
C LYS A 39 8.00 -17.42 -8.11
N LYS A 40 9.00 -17.11 -8.95
CA LYS A 40 8.85 -16.69 -10.36
C LYS A 40 7.94 -15.47 -10.53
N VAL A 41 8.07 -14.51 -9.62
CA VAL A 41 7.30 -13.26 -9.59
C VAL A 41 8.25 -12.07 -9.58
N SER A 42 7.72 -10.86 -9.78
CA SER A 42 8.50 -9.63 -9.68
C SER A 42 8.73 -9.23 -8.22
N LEU A 43 9.80 -8.46 -7.98
CA LEU A 43 10.09 -7.87 -6.66
C LEU A 43 8.90 -7.04 -6.13
N ALA A 44 8.28 -6.25 -7.01
CA ALA A 44 7.13 -5.42 -6.65
C ALA A 44 5.93 -6.26 -6.17
N TRP A 45 5.72 -7.44 -6.76
CA TRP A 45 4.69 -8.37 -6.28
C TRP A 45 5.00 -8.88 -4.87
N ILE A 46 6.26 -9.24 -4.59
CA ILE A 46 6.69 -9.65 -3.25
C ILE A 46 6.46 -8.54 -2.23
N VAL A 47 6.81 -7.30 -2.56
CA VAL A 47 6.60 -6.15 -1.67
C VAL A 47 5.11 -5.97 -1.39
N ARG A 48 4.26 -6.00 -2.43
CA ARG A 48 2.80 -5.87 -2.27
C ARG A 48 2.23 -6.98 -1.37
N ASP A 49 2.56 -8.24 -1.64
CA ASP A 49 2.08 -9.39 -0.85
C ASP A 49 2.56 -9.33 0.60
N ALA A 50 3.82 -8.96 0.83
CA ALA A 50 4.37 -8.81 2.17
C ALA A 50 3.69 -7.66 2.94
N THR A 51 3.40 -6.54 2.29
CA THR A 51 2.68 -5.42 2.90
C THR A 51 1.23 -5.79 3.22
N ASP A 52 0.53 -6.47 2.31
CA ASP A 52 -0.85 -6.93 2.54
C ASP A 52 -0.93 -7.83 3.78
N ARG A 53 -0.01 -8.79 3.88
CA ARG A 53 0.13 -9.66 5.05
C ARG A 53 0.48 -8.91 6.33
N TYR A 54 1.39 -7.94 6.26
CA TYR A 54 1.80 -7.14 7.41
C TYR A 54 0.62 -6.35 7.98
N ILE A 55 -0.18 -5.70 7.13
CA ILE A 55 -1.36 -4.96 7.58
C ILE A 55 -2.44 -5.90 8.14
N ALA A 56 -2.64 -7.07 7.51
CA ALA A 56 -3.60 -8.06 8.00
C ALA A 56 -3.21 -8.63 9.37
N ASP A 57 -1.91 -8.83 9.62
CA ASP A 57 -1.38 -9.31 10.91
C ASP A 57 -1.42 -8.22 11.99
N GLU A 58 -1.17 -6.95 11.62
CA GLU A 58 -1.25 -5.81 12.54
C GLU A 58 -2.68 -5.35 12.86
N THR A 59 -3.69 -5.82 12.11
CA THR A 59 -5.09 -5.46 12.34
C THR A 59 -5.75 -6.47 13.28
N PRO A 60 -6.08 -6.11 14.55
CA PRO A 60 -7.02 -6.92 15.32
C PRO A 60 -8.36 -7.01 14.58
N PRO A 61 -9.10 -8.13 14.65
CA PRO A 61 -10.32 -8.31 13.89
C PRO A 61 -11.35 -7.23 14.26
N ASP A 62 -11.57 -6.34 13.31
CA ASP A 62 -12.69 -5.42 13.13
C ASP A 62 -12.95 -4.35 14.21
N GLY A 63 -12.73 -3.10 13.80
CA GLY A 63 -13.32 -1.92 14.41
C GLY A 63 -14.16 -1.12 13.41
N HIS A 64 -14.83 -1.78 12.45
CA HIS A 64 -15.65 -1.11 11.46
C HIS A 64 -17.15 -1.38 11.69
N GLY A 65 -17.75 -0.62 12.61
CA GLY A 65 -19.21 -0.61 12.70
C GLY A 65 -19.83 0.03 13.94
N ALA A 66 -19.53 1.28 14.26
CA ALA A 66 -20.42 2.08 15.12
C ALA A 66 -20.68 3.43 14.45
N LYS A 67 -21.75 3.49 13.65
CA LYS A 67 -22.45 4.76 13.44
C LYS A 67 -22.88 5.27 14.82
N ARG A 68 -22.40 6.44 15.22
CA ARG A 68 -23.00 7.28 16.26
C ARG A 68 -23.03 8.71 15.74
#